data_AF-A0A9W7GAK6-F1
#
_entry.id   AF-A0A9W7GAK6-F1
#
_cell.length_a   1.000
_cell.length_b   1.000
_cell.length_c   1.000
_cell.angle_alpha   90.00
_cell.angle_beta   90.00
_cell.angle_gamma   90.00
#
_symmetry.space_group_name_H-M   'P 1'
#
loop_
_entity.id
_entity.type
_entity.pdbx_description
1 polymer ?
#
loop_
_entity_poly.entity_id
_entity_poly.type
_entity_poly.pdbx_seq_one_letter_code
_entity_poly.pdbx_strand_id
1 'polypeptide(L)'
;MSTIASQLKPPIEAPRATHQISLSSIRENYRTIERKAAMQKCSVMAVVKADAYGHGAQETATYLMRECGCDSFCVATLDEAIHLREKLPYPVRILVLGAPVDLPADFDRYLHWQIEMMVSGPEVVKKLMEWCSDIKTRRENMVQNSAKEAMDKVAESNISKGVVKSSKTLGNVEGESLAREIREIMIHKKKEAQVQAFIDNASSGARTPNGKASPVQTTPSLDAPPTTNITQFQGIAHAASVSRLKSERAANGVSPSPQMGNEEKEKKIRWHGMVDTGMGRMGFKPEEDWSVEAIQELHRFSLQGSPISFTGLCTHMAEASSSSTFTVEQFGRFKILLNRLREAGLSVETVHTDNSSALLEESLKHFDTAVLKQKSADSRGYVRCGGAIYGQRPQFTELLPVSTLSANIRHVGKIKLGESVGYDRTWVAERDSIIATVAIGFADGVPRDLKGGSVQINGNVCSIVGNVCMDMLMVDVTDLESENTVKVGDSCVLWGPVVDELGGIDEQIKLKDIAKSLKTTQSELTCGVDVKRVRRVYDK
;
A
#
# COMPACT_ATOMS: atom_id res chain seq x y z
N MET A 1 25.74 25.83 40.99
CA MET A 1 25.76 24.98 39.78
C MET A 1 24.57 25.22 38.84
N SER A 2 23.43 25.79 39.29
CA SER A 2 22.23 25.95 38.45
C SER A 2 22.27 27.11 37.44
N THR A 3 23.22 28.04 37.54
CA THR A 3 23.23 29.28 36.72
C THR A 3 24.04 29.16 35.41
N ILE A 4 24.93 28.16 35.30
CA ILE A 4 25.76 27.95 34.09
C ILE A 4 24.99 27.13 33.04
N ALA A 5 24.14 26.19 33.47
CA ALA A 5 23.37 25.33 32.57
C ALA A 5 22.34 26.11 31.71
N SER A 6 21.81 27.23 32.20
CA SER A 6 20.82 28.04 31.48
C SER A 6 21.43 29.02 30.46
N GLN A 7 22.76 29.18 30.45
CA GLN A 7 23.47 30.10 29.54
C GLN A 7 24.21 29.36 28.41
N LEU A 8 24.34 28.04 28.50
CA LEU A 8 24.80 27.22 27.39
C LEU A 8 23.66 27.10 26.38
N LYS A 9 23.68 27.92 25.32
CA LYS A 9 22.98 27.51 24.09
C LYS A 9 23.46 26.09 23.79
N PRO A 10 22.56 25.11 23.59
CA PRO A 10 23.01 23.82 23.11
C PRO A 10 23.83 24.09 21.85
N PRO A 11 25.07 23.57 21.76
CA PRO A 11 25.84 23.72 20.54
C PRO A 11 24.96 23.29 19.37
N ILE A 12 25.07 23.98 18.23
CA ILE A 12 24.51 23.47 16.97
C ILE A 12 25.32 22.21 16.68
N GLU A 13 24.96 21.09 17.30
CA GLU A 13 25.58 19.81 17.07
C GLU A 13 25.13 19.36 15.69
N ALA A 14 26.05 19.45 14.73
CA ALA A 14 25.92 18.71 13.49
C ALA A 14 25.55 17.25 13.87
N PRO A 15 24.47 16.70 13.29
CA PRO A 15 23.99 15.38 13.64
C PRO A 15 25.11 14.36 13.47
N ARG A 16 25.18 13.39 14.37
CA ARG A 16 26.18 12.31 14.34
C ARG A 16 26.20 11.59 12.98
N ALA A 17 25.01 11.25 12.48
CA ALA A 17 24.77 10.65 11.18
C ALA A 17 23.51 11.26 10.55
N THR A 18 23.51 11.36 9.23
CA THR A 18 22.43 11.93 8.44
C THR A 18 22.01 10.98 7.32
N HIS A 19 20.70 10.80 7.16
CA HIS A 19 20.11 10.16 6.00
C HIS A 19 19.42 11.24 5.18
N GLN A 20 20.12 11.77 4.18
CA GLN A 20 19.60 12.77 3.28
C GLN A 20 18.72 12.09 2.24
N ILE A 21 17.49 12.57 2.08
CA ILE A 21 16.46 11.99 1.22
C ILE A 21 16.07 13.04 0.18
N SER A 22 16.11 12.63 -1.07
CA SER A 22 15.78 13.48 -2.20
C SER A 22 14.33 13.31 -2.61
N LEU A 23 13.47 14.24 -2.17
CA LEU A 23 12.05 14.23 -2.55
C LEU A 23 11.91 14.55 -4.05
N SER A 24 12.81 15.37 -4.59
CA SER A 24 12.84 15.70 -6.01
C SER A 24 13.15 14.47 -6.88
N SER A 25 14.11 13.62 -6.49
CA SER A 25 14.39 12.35 -7.17
C SER A 25 13.26 11.33 -6.99
N ILE A 26 12.66 11.23 -5.80
CA ILE A 26 11.46 10.40 -5.55
C ILE A 26 10.32 10.79 -6.51
N ARG A 27 10.09 12.10 -6.69
CA ARG A 27 9.08 12.63 -7.60
C ARG A 27 9.37 12.27 -9.06
N GLU A 28 10.61 12.39 -9.51
CA GLU A 28 10.95 12.05 -10.89
C GLU A 28 10.84 10.54 -11.17
N ASN A 29 11.25 9.71 -10.21
CA ASN A 29 11.02 8.27 -10.26
C ASN A 29 9.53 7.95 -10.32
N TYR A 30 8.72 8.58 -9.46
CA TYR A 30 7.26 8.41 -9.48
C TYR A 30 6.66 8.83 -10.84
N ARG A 31 7.06 9.96 -11.41
CA ARG A 31 6.58 10.41 -12.74
C ARG A 31 6.97 9.44 -13.86
N THR A 32 8.17 8.86 -13.77
CA THR A 32 8.60 7.82 -14.72
C THR A 32 7.71 6.58 -14.62
N ILE A 33 7.42 6.13 -13.39
CA ILE A 33 6.52 5.01 -13.11
C ILE A 33 5.10 5.30 -13.58
N GLU A 34 4.58 6.49 -13.32
CA GLU A 34 3.26 6.94 -13.74
C GLU A 34 3.11 6.94 -15.27
N ARG A 35 4.12 7.47 -15.99
CA ARG A 35 4.17 7.40 -17.45
C ARG A 35 4.13 5.95 -17.96
N LYS A 36 4.92 5.05 -17.37
CA LYS A 36 4.93 3.63 -17.75
C LYS A 36 3.59 2.95 -17.44
N ALA A 37 2.97 3.23 -16.30
CA ALA A 37 1.65 2.71 -15.96
C ALA A 37 0.57 3.20 -16.94
N ALA A 38 0.58 4.49 -17.30
CA ALA A 38 -0.35 5.05 -18.27
C ALA A 38 -0.24 4.38 -19.65
N MET A 39 0.98 4.08 -20.11
CA MET A 39 1.20 3.32 -21.36
C MET A 39 0.62 1.90 -21.30
N GLN A 40 0.48 1.34 -20.10
CA GLN A 40 -0.15 0.04 -19.85
C GLN A 40 -1.62 0.14 -19.43
N LYS A 41 -2.26 1.30 -19.58
CA LYS A 41 -3.68 1.53 -19.23
C LYS A 41 -4.01 1.27 -17.75
N CYS A 42 -3.06 1.53 -16.86
CA CYS A 42 -3.24 1.41 -15.42
C CYS A 42 -2.75 2.67 -14.68
N SER A 43 -3.14 2.78 -13.41
CA SER A 43 -2.72 3.85 -12.50
C SER A 43 -1.76 3.32 -11.43
N VAL A 44 -1.10 4.21 -10.69
CA VAL A 44 -0.13 3.83 -9.67
C VAL A 44 -0.76 3.92 -8.28
N MET A 45 -0.57 2.89 -7.47
CA MET A 45 -0.63 2.99 -6.01
C MET A 45 0.80 3.05 -5.47
N ALA A 46 1.17 4.18 -4.86
CA ALA A 46 2.51 4.36 -4.31
C ALA A 46 2.66 3.56 -3.00
N VAL A 47 3.59 2.62 -2.97
CA VAL A 47 3.84 1.80 -1.78
C VAL A 47 4.82 2.55 -0.87
N VAL A 48 4.32 2.98 0.30
CA VAL A 48 5.04 3.75 1.31
C VAL A 48 5.14 3.00 2.65
N LYS A 49 4.99 1.66 2.62
CA LYS A 49 5.17 0.79 3.78
C LYS A 49 6.60 0.85 4.35
N ALA A 50 6.77 0.37 5.58
CA ALA A 50 8.04 0.39 6.30
C ALA A 50 8.65 1.80 6.25
N ASP A 51 7.82 2.78 6.57
CA ASP A 51 8.18 4.19 6.59
C ASP A 51 8.79 4.70 5.26
N ALA A 52 8.08 4.44 4.15
CA ALA A 52 8.56 4.67 2.78
C ALA A 52 9.92 4.03 2.50
N TYR A 53 10.06 2.75 2.83
CA TYR A 53 11.32 2.02 2.66
C TYR A 53 12.48 2.71 3.40
N GLY A 54 12.21 3.24 4.58
CA GLY A 54 13.17 4.01 5.38
C GLY A 54 13.36 5.48 4.99
N HIS A 55 12.56 6.03 4.07
CA HIS A 55 12.68 7.41 3.58
C HIS A 55 11.67 8.39 4.21
N GLY A 56 10.80 7.95 5.12
CA GLY A 56 9.76 8.79 5.74
C GLY A 56 8.45 8.77 4.95
N ALA A 57 7.47 8.02 5.44
CA ALA A 57 6.19 7.81 4.77
C ALA A 57 5.35 9.07 4.65
N GLN A 58 5.27 9.87 5.73
CA GLN A 58 4.43 11.07 5.75
C GLN A 58 4.95 12.13 4.77
N GLU A 59 6.26 12.42 4.81
CA GLU A 59 6.92 13.37 3.94
C GLU A 59 6.82 12.94 2.48
N THR A 60 7.15 11.68 2.19
CA THR A 60 7.08 11.12 0.84
C THR A 60 5.67 11.19 0.27
N ALA A 61 4.67 10.69 1.01
CA ALA A 61 3.30 10.64 0.50
C ALA A 61 2.68 12.03 0.35
N THR A 62 2.93 12.93 1.31
CA THR A 62 2.45 14.31 1.23
C THR A 62 3.05 15.03 0.02
N TYR A 63 4.35 14.83 -0.23
CA TYR A 63 5.04 15.42 -1.38
C TYR A 63 4.50 14.86 -2.70
N LEU A 64 4.39 13.54 -2.85
CA LEU A 64 3.84 12.92 -4.07
C LEU A 64 2.39 13.32 -4.33
N MET A 65 1.56 13.42 -3.30
CA MET A 65 0.18 13.91 -3.44
C MET A 65 0.15 15.35 -3.96
N ARG A 66 0.96 16.26 -3.40
CA ARG A 66 0.99 17.67 -3.78
C ARG A 66 1.60 17.91 -5.16
N GLU A 67 2.73 17.25 -5.44
CA GLU A 67 3.57 17.54 -6.61
C GLU A 67 3.21 16.71 -7.85
N CYS A 68 2.56 15.56 -7.65
CA CYS A 68 2.16 14.65 -8.73
C CYS A 68 0.66 14.34 -8.75
N GLY A 69 -0.12 14.77 -7.77
CA GLY A 69 -1.53 14.39 -7.68
C GLY A 69 -1.73 12.90 -7.34
N CYS A 70 -0.73 12.26 -6.71
CA CYS A 70 -0.86 10.87 -6.28
C CYS A 70 -2.01 10.73 -5.26
N ASP A 71 -3.02 9.93 -5.62
CA ASP A 71 -4.27 9.80 -4.85
C ASP A 71 -4.44 8.42 -4.20
N SER A 72 -3.45 7.54 -4.33
CA SER A 72 -3.55 6.13 -3.91
C SER A 72 -2.23 5.63 -3.34
N PHE A 73 -2.25 5.19 -2.09
CA PHE A 73 -1.08 4.72 -1.34
C PHE A 73 -1.30 3.30 -0.79
N CYS A 74 -0.20 2.58 -0.59
CA CYS A 74 -0.21 1.28 0.08
C CYS A 74 0.78 1.25 1.24
N VAL A 75 0.36 0.65 2.36
CA VAL A 75 1.17 0.44 3.57
C VAL A 75 1.12 -1.03 4.01
N ALA A 76 1.96 -1.45 4.96
CA ALA A 76 1.96 -2.82 5.46
C ALA A 76 0.91 -3.04 6.54
N THR A 77 0.74 -2.09 7.46
CA THR A 77 -0.10 -2.25 8.66
C THR A 77 -1.20 -1.19 8.75
N LEU A 78 -2.22 -1.47 9.57
CA LEU A 78 -3.26 -0.49 9.87
C LEU A 78 -2.70 0.73 10.61
N ASP A 79 -1.73 0.55 11.50
CA ASP A 79 -1.10 1.67 12.20
C ASP A 79 -0.38 2.60 11.24
N GLU A 80 0.39 2.08 10.28
CA GLU A 80 0.99 2.90 9.23
C GLU A 80 -0.08 3.68 8.45
N ALA A 81 -1.22 3.05 8.15
CA ALA A 81 -2.31 3.70 7.43
C ALA A 81 -2.96 4.82 8.24
N ILE A 82 -3.14 4.64 9.55
CA ILE A 82 -3.70 5.66 10.45
C ILE A 82 -2.75 6.85 10.54
N HIS A 83 -1.46 6.62 10.81
CA HIS A 83 -0.45 7.68 10.84
C HIS A 83 -0.38 8.45 9.51
N LEU A 84 -0.59 7.76 8.39
CA LEU A 84 -0.63 8.40 7.08
C LEU A 84 -1.94 9.19 6.86
N ARG A 85 -3.08 8.66 7.29
CA ARG A 85 -4.40 9.30 7.19
C ARG A 85 -4.48 10.62 7.97
N GLU A 86 -3.74 10.77 9.06
CA GLU A 86 -3.62 12.05 9.78
C GLU A 86 -3.05 13.19 8.93
N LYS A 87 -2.29 12.86 7.87
CA LYS A 87 -1.68 13.83 6.95
C LYS A 87 -2.38 13.90 5.59
N LEU A 88 -2.99 12.80 5.15
CA LEU A 88 -3.61 12.69 3.84
C LEU A 88 -5.13 12.80 3.92
N PRO A 89 -5.75 13.81 3.27
CA PRO A 89 -7.19 14.01 3.32
C PRO A 89 -7.95 12.88 2.62
N TYR A 90 -9.18 12.61 3.05
CA TYR A 90 -10.15 11.90 2.21
C TYR A 90 -10.44 12.77 0.96
N PRO A 91 -10.56 12.20 -0.26
CA PRO A 91 -10.71 10.79 -0.61
C PRO A 91 -9.43 10.04 -1.03
N VAL A 92 -8.23 10.51 -0.65
CA VAL A 92 -6.98 9.80 -0.95
C VAL A 92 -7.05 8.38 -0.41
N ARG A 93 -6.82 7.38 -1.27
CA ARG A 93 -6.94 5.95 -0.94
C ARG A 93 -5.70 5.48 -0.20
N ILE A 94 -5.89 4.72 0.87
CA ILE A 94 -4.81 4.08 1.62
C ILE A 94 -5.20 2.61 1.79
N LEU A 95 -4.47 1.71 1.13
CA LEU A 95 -4.67 0.27 1.20
C LEU A 95 -3.64 -0.38 2.11
N VAL A 96 -4.12 -1.13 3.11
CA VAL A 96 -3.27 -1.98 3.94
C VAL A 96 -3.04 -3.31 3.23
N LEU A 97 -1.77 -3.65 2.99
CA LEU A 97 -1.37 -4.87 2.27
C LEU A 97 -1.28 -6.11 3.17
N GLY A 98 -1.05 -5.90 4.48
CA GLY A 98 -1.05 -6.96 5.48
C GLY A 98 -2.47 -7.41 5.84
N ALA A 99 -2.58 -8.62 6.38
CA ALA A 99 -3.83 -9.06 6.99
C ALA A 99 -4.10 -8.25 8.27
N PRO A 100 -5.38 -7.94 8.59
CA PRO A 100 -5.75 -7.43 9.91
C PRO A 100 -5.27 -8.37 11.02
N VAL A 101 -4.92 -7.82 12.19
CA VAL A 101 -4.28 -8.59 13.27
C VAL A 101 -5.18 -8.67 14.50
N ASP A 102 -5.78 -7.56 14.91
CA ASP A 102 -6.60 -7.48 16.13
C ASP A 102 -8.10 -7.59 15.77
N LEU A 103 -8.53 -8.80 15.42
CA LEU A 103 -9.90 -9.05 14.97
C LEU A 103 -10.85 -9.39 16.14
N PRO A 104 -12.06 -8.82 16.20
CA PRO A 104 -12.69 -7.95 15.18
C PRO A 104 -12.44 -6.44 15.40
N ALA A 105 -11.70 -6.02 16.43
CA ALA A 105 -11.54 -4.61 16.81
C ALA A 105 -10.97 -3.72 15.69
N ASP A 106 -10.09 -4.25 14.85
CA ASP A 106 -9.50 -3.55 13.71
C ASP A 106 -10.56 -3.10 12.69
N PHE A 107 -11.71 -3.79 12.55
CA PHE A 107 -12.73 -3.40 11.57
C PHE A 107 -13.34 -2.04 11.88
N ASP A 108 -13.62 -1.75 13.16
CA ASP A 108 -14.12 -0.44 13.57
C ASP A 108 -13.09 0.67 13.27
N ARG A 109 -11.80 0.37 13.38
CA ARG A 109 -10.70 1.29 13.04
C ARG A 109 -10.61 1.51 11.52
N TYR A 110 -10.68 0.46 10.71
CA TYR A 110 -10.75 0.58 9.23
C TYR A 110 -11.93 1.47 8.80
N LEU A 111 -13.10 1.26 9.41
CA LEU A 111 -14.32 2.04 9.14
C LEU A 111 -14.15 3.50 9.55
N HIS A 112 -13.70 3.75 10.77
CA HIS A 112 -13.55 5.09 11.33
C HIS A 112 -12.62 5.97 10.49
N TRP A 113 -11.42 5.44 10.18
CA TRP A 113 -10.35 6.14 9.47
C TRP A 113 -10.47 6.10 7.95
N GLN A 114 -11.49 5.42 7.40
CA GLN A 114 -11.70 5.27 5.96
C GLN A 114 -10.44 4.73 5.25
N ILE A 115 -9.97 3.60 5.77
CA ILE A 115 -8.79 2.87 5.27
C ILE A 115 -9.29 1.64 4.51
N GLU A 116 -8.66 1.33 3.38
CA GLU A 116 -8.99 0.17 2.58
C GLU A 116 -8.27 -1.07 3.09
N MET A 117 -8.99 -2.19 3.13
CA MET A 117 -8.57 -3.42 3.75
C MET A 117 -8.29 -4.52 2.72
N MET A 118 -7.26 -5.32 2.96
CA MET A 118 -7.03 -6.55 2.19
C MET A 118 -7.63 -7.74 2.92
N VAL A 119 -8.53 -8.47 2.26
CA VAL A 119 -9.11 -9.72 2.76
C VAL A 119 -8.34 -10.88 2.12
N SER A 120 -7.78 -11.75 2.96
CA SER A 120 -6.69 -12.64 2.54
C SER A 120 -6.87 -14.11 2.89
N GLY A 121 -8.00 -14.49 3.48
CA GLY A 121 -8.27 -15.90 3.77
C GLY A 121 -9.46 -16.13 4.69
N PRO A 122 -9.74 -17.41 5.02
CA PRO A 122 -10.95 -17.81 5.73
C PRO A 122 -11.15 -17.14 7.09
N GLU A 123 -10.08 -16.94 7.87
CA GLU A 123 -10.21 -16.34 9.22
C GLU A 123 -10.70 -14.89 9.16
N VAL A 124 -10.11 -14.08 8.27
CA VAL A 124 -10.54 -12.68 8.07
C VAL A 124 -11.97 -12.62 7.57
N VAL A 125 -12.33 -13.50 6.62
CA VAL A 125 -13.70 -13.62 6.09
C VAL A 125 -14.69 -13.92 7.20
N LYS A 126 -14.42 -14.96 8.00
CA LYS A 126 -15.26 -15.38 9.12
C LYS A 126 -15.47 -14.24 10.12
N LYS A 127 -14.37 -13.61 10.57
CA LYS A 127 -14.42 -12.49 11.52
C LYS A 127 -15.18 -11.29 10.96
N LEU A 128 -15.03 -11.01 9.68
CA LEU A 128 -15.73 -9.91 9.03
C LEU A 128 -17.25 -10.18 8.93
N MET A 129 -17.67 -11.41 8.67
CA MET A 129 -19.08 -11.80 8.68
C MET A 129 -19.70 -11.73 10.07
N GLU A 130 -18.97 -12.21 11.10
CA GLU A 130 -19.36 -12.07 12.51
C GLU A 130 -19.58 -10.60 12.85
N TRP A 131 -18.59 -9.74 12.54
CA TRP A 131 -18.68 -8.30 12.81
C TRP A 131 -19.81 -7.60 12.04
N CYS A 132 -20.05 -7.97 10.78
CA CYS A 132 -21.17 -7.43 10.00
C CYS A 132 -22.53 -7.81 10.63
N SER A 133 -22.67 -9.05 11.10
CA SER A 133 -23.87 -9.53 11.79
C SER A 133 -24.09 -8.75 13.09
N ASP A 134 -23.04 -8.59 13.89
CA ASP A 134 -23.09 -7.86 15.17
C ASP A 134 -23.45 -6.38 14.98
N ILE A 135 -22.91 -5.72 13.94
CA ILE A 135 -23.28 -4.32 13.63
C ILE A 135 -24.76 -4.21 13.27
N LYS A 136 -25.27 -5.16 12.49
CA LYS A 136 -26.68 -5.15 12.09
C LYS A 136 -27.59 -5.29 13.31
N THR A 137 -27.31 -6.25 14.19
CA THR A 137 -28.05 -6.43 15.45
C THR A 137 -27.95 -5.19 16.35
N ARG A 138 -26.77 -4.57 16.46
CA ARG A 138 -26.59 -3.32 17.24
C ARG A 138 -27.43 -2.17 16.67
N ARG A 139 -27.47 -2.01 15.34
CA ARG A 139 -28.28 -0.99 14.67
C ARG A 139 -29.77 -1.23 14.86
N GLU A 140 -30.24 -2.47 14.68
CA GLU A 140 -31.64 -2.85 14.89
C GLU A 140 -32.09 -2.58 16.34
N ASN A 141 -31.27 -2.96 17.33
CA ASN A 141 -31.53 -2.68 18.73
C ASN A 141 -31.56 -1.16 19.04
N MET A 142 -30.66 -0.38 18.45
CA MET A 142 -30.63 1.08 18.64
C MET A 142 -31.86 1.78 18.06
N VAL A 143 -32.35 1.32 16.90
CA VAL A 143 -33.59 1.82 16.28
C VAL A 143 -34.79 1.45 17.14
N GLN A 144 -34.87 0.20 17.61
CA GLN A 144 -35.95 -0.25 18.50
C GLN A 144 -35.98 0.53 19.82
N ASN A 145 -34.81 0.77 20.44
CA ASN A 145 -34.72 1.55 21.68
C ASN A 145 -35.11 3.01 21.45
N SER A 146 -34.63 3.64 20.37
CA SER A 146 -35.01 5.01 20.01
C SER A 146 -36.52 5.14 19.75
N ALA A 147 -37.12 4.15 19.07
CA ALA A 147 -38.56 4.12 18.81
C ALA A 147 -39.37 3.95 20.11
N LYS A 148 -38.90 3.10 21.02
CA LYS A 148 -39.49 2.92 22.34
C LYS A 148 -39.44 4.20 23.17
N GLU A 149 -38.29 4.86 23.24
CA GLU A 149 -38.14 6.14 23.94
C GLU A 149 -39.03 7.24 23.36
N ALA A 150 -39.20 7.28 22.03
CA ALA A 150 -40.12 8.21 21.39
C ALA A 150 -41.58 7.92 21.73
N MET A 151 -41.99 6.65 21.76
CA MET A 151 -43.33 6.24 22.18
C MET A 151 -43.59 6.56 23.67
N ASP A 152 -42.62 6.31 24.54
CA ASP A 152 -42.70 6.63 25.97
C ASP A 152 -42.86 8.14 26.18
N LYS A 153 -42.11 8.99 25.46
CA LYS A 153 -42.26 10.45 25.49
C LYS A 153 -43.64 10.93 25.00
N VAL A 154 -44.21 10.29 23.98
CA VAL A 154 -45.57 10.60 23.51
C VAL A 154 -46.62 10.20 24.55
N ALA A 155 -46.46 9.04 25.19
CA ALA A 155 -47.33 8.59 26.27
C ALA A 155 -47.28 9.55 27.47
N GLU A 156 -46.09 9.97 27.92
CA GLU A 156 -45.92 10.95 29.00
C GLU A 156 -46.50 12.33 28.64
N SER A 157 -46.31 12.80 27.40
CA SER A 157 -46.93 14.02 26.88
C SER A 157 -48.47 13.94 26.94
N ASN A 158 -49.06 12.82 26.53
CA ASN A 158 -50.51 12.62 26.54
C ASN A 158 -51.10 12.51 27.95
N ILE A 159 -50.33 11.95 28.89
CA ILE A 159 -50.69 11.92 30.32
C ILE A 159 -50.60 13.33 30.93
N SER A 160 -49.56 14.10 30.60
CA SER A 160 -49.39 15.49 31.08
C SER A 160 -50.43 16.47 30.55
N LYS A 161 -51.01 16.19 29.36
CA LYS A 161 -52.04 17.02 28.72
C LYS A 161 -53.48 16.69 29.14
N GLY A 162 -53.70 15.78 30.08
CA GLY A 162 -55.00 15.58 30.70
C GLY A 162 -56.15 15.27 29.71
N VAL A 163 -55.91 14.45 28.69
CA VAL A 163 -56.98 14.04 27.76
C VAL A 163 -57.78 12.89 28.38
N VAL A 164 -58.71 13.26 29.26
CA VAL A 164 -59.92 12.49 29.53
C VAL A 164 -61.04 13.18 28.75
N LYS A 165 -61.50 12.60 27.62
CA LYS A 165 -62.90 12.69 27.17
C LYS A 165 -63.24 11.81 25.95
N SER A 166 -64.18 10.90 26.23
CA SER A 166 -65.31 10.38 25.43
C SER A 166 -65.23 10.20 23.91
N SER A 167 -65.52 8.96 23.51
CA SER A 167 -66.31 8.49 22.35
C SER A 167 -66.98 9.57 21.47
N LYS A 168 -66.83 9.34 20.15
CA LYS A 168 -67.49 9.93 18.96
C LYS A 168 -66.73 11.03 18.18
N THR A 169 -66.17 10.55 17.06
CA THR A 169 -66.09 11.21 15.74
C THR A 169 -65.07 12.35 15.55
N LEU A 170 -63.88 11.99 15.07
CA LEU A 170 -62.90 12.73 14.23
C LEU A 170 -61.75 11.73 14.02
N GLY A 171 -61.28 11.34 12.85
CA GLY A 171 -60.97 12.08 11.63
C GLY A 171 -59.82 11.30 10.98
N ASN A 172 -60.22 10.30 10.19
CA ASN A 172 -59.49 9.18 9.65
C ASN A 172 -58.41 9.57 8.59
N VAL A 173 -57.16 9.90 8.98
CA VAL A 173 -56.03 10.04 8.01
C VAL A 173 -54.68 9.51 8.54
N GLU A 174 -54.30 9.73 9.80
CA GLU A 174 -52.96 9.33 10.28
C GLU A 174 -52.87 7.87 10.78
N GLY A 175 -53.97 7.33 11.33
CA GLY A 175 -54.03 5.94 11.79
C GLY A 175 -54.03 4.90 10.66
N GLU A 176 -54.52 5.26 9.48
CA GLU A 176 -54.53 4.36 8.32
C GLU A 176 -53.16 4.22 7.66
N SER A 177 -52.31 5.27 7.71
CA SER A 177 -50.93 5.22 7.22
C SER A 177 -50.06 4.30 8.06
N LEU A 178 -50.11 4.47 9.40
CA LEU A 178 -49.36 3.65 10.34
C LEU A 178 -49.84 2.19 10.36
N ALA A 179 -51.16 1.97 10.25
CA ALA A 179 -51.73 0.62 10.13
C ALA A 179 -51.42 -0.04 8.78
N ARG A 180 -51.06 0.72 7.74
CA ARG A 180 -50.61 0.19 6.43
C ARG A 180 -49.13 -0.21 6.51
N GLU A 181 -48.27 0.61 7.11
CA GLU A 181 -46.86 0.27 7.37
C GLU A 181 -46.70 -0.96 8.27
N ILE A 182 -47.47 -1.04 9.37
CA ILE A 182 -47.43 -2.22 10.27
C ILE A 182 -47.91 -3.48 9.55
N ARG A 183 -48.89 -3.37 8.65
CA ARG A 183 -49.35 -4.50 7.83
C ARG A 183 -48.29 -4.96 6.83
N GLU A 184 -47.56 -4.04 6.20
CA GLU A 184 -46.45 -4.37 5.29
C GLU A 184 -45.28 -5.05 6.02
N ILE A 185 -44.93 -4.56 7.21
CA ILE A 185 -43.91 -5.19 8.07
C ILE A 185 -44.32 -6.60 8.50
N MET A 186 -45.59 -6.81 8.86
CA MET A 186 -46.10 -8.14 9.21
C MET A 186 -46.15 -9.11 8.01
N ILE A 187 -46.43 -8.61 6.80
CA ILE A 187 -46.36 -9.41 5.57
C ILE A 187 -44.92 -9.81 5.26
N HIS A 188 -43.94 -8.93 5.51
CA HIS A 188 -42.51 -9.23 5.33
C HIS A 188 -42.02 -10.31 6.30
N LYS A 189 -42.36 -10.18 7.59
CA LYS A 189 -42.04 -11.20 8.61
C LYS A 189 -42.66 -12.58 8.32
N LYS A 190 -43.85 -12.61 7.70
CA LYS A 190 -44.50 -13.87 7.31
C LYS A 190 -43.80 -14.56 6.13
N LYS A 191 -43.17 -13.79 5.23
CA LYS A 191 -42.32 -14.32 4.15
C LYS A 191 -40.96 -14.81 4.68
N GLU A 192 -40.35 -14.10 5.63
CA GLU A 192 -39.11 -14.54 6.28
C GLU A 192 -39.28 -15.85 7.07
N ALA A 193 -40.41 -16.01 7.79
CA ALA A 193 -40.73 -17.25 8.49
C ALA A 193 -40.94 -18.45 7.54
N GLN A 194 -41.43 -18.22 6.32
CA GLN A 194 -41.55 -19.25 5.28
C GLN A 194 -40.19 -19.62 4.66
N VAL A 195 -39.25 -18.68 4.58
CA VAL A 195 -37.87 -18.92 4.11
C VAL A 195 -37.06 -19.66 5.17
N GLN A 196 -37.22 -19.34 6.46
CA GLN A 196 -36.57 -20.08 7.54
C GLN A 196 -37.08 -21.53 7.63
N ALA A 197 -38.39 -21.75 7.45
CA ALA A 197 -38.96 -23.11 7.38
C ALA A 197 -38.48 -23.91 6.14
N PHE A 198 -38.06 -23.24 5.08
CA PHE A 198 -37.43 -23.87 3.91
C PHE A 198 -35.97 -24.26 4.17
N ILE A 199 -35.22 -23.42 4.90
CA ILE A 199 -33.83 -23.68 5.33
C ILE A 199 -33.77 -24.86 6.30
N ASP A 200 -34.71 -24.93 7.25
CA ASP A 200 -34.75 -26.01 8.24
C ASP A 200 -35.07 -27.38 7.58
N ASN A 201 -35.90 -27.40 6.53
CA ASN A 201 -36.21 -28.61 5.75
C ASN A 201 -35.07 -29.04 4.81
N ALA A 202 -34.23 -28.11 4.34
CA ALA A 202 -33.05 -28.43 3.53
C ALA A 202 -31.91 -29.03 4.38
N SER A 203 -31.93 -28.79 5.69
CA SER A 203 -30.90 -29.21 6.65
C SER A 203 -31.10 -30.65 7.17
N SER A 204 -32.23 -31.30 6.86
CA SER A 204 -32.60 -32.64 7.38
C SER A 204 -32.66 -33.77 6.34
N GLY A 205 -31.97 -33.63 5.19
CA GLY A 205 -31.91 -34.66 4.14
C GLY A 205 -30.81 -35.71 4.38
N ALA A 206 -31.20 -36.88 4.91
CA ALA A 206 -30.34 -38.02 5.20
C ALA A 206 -29.63 -38.63 3.98
N ARG A 207 -28.38 -39.07 4.18
CA ARG A 207 -27.57 -39.89 3.26
C ARG A 207 -28.20 -41.26 3.02
N THR A 208 -28.12 -41.76 1.79
CA THR A 208 -28.07 -43.20 1.48
C THR A 208 -26.89 -43.50 0.55
N PRO A 209 -26.08 -44.54 0.83
CA PRO A 209 -24.95 -44.94 0.01
C PRO A 209 -25.31 -46.08 -0.95
N ASN A 210 -24.94 -45.94 -2.23
CA ASN A 210 -24.39 -47.00 -3.11
C ASN A 210 -24.55 -46.65 -4.60
N GLY A 211 -23.51 -47.00 -5.38
CA GLY A 211 -23.77 -47.61 -6.69
C GLY A 211 -23.13 -46.95 -7.92
N LYS A 212 -21.87 -47.35 -8.18
CA LYS A 212 -21.29 -47.73 -9.48
C LYS A 212 -21.23 -46.74 -10.64
N ALA A 213 -20.00 -46.57 -11.11
CA ALA A 213 -19.62 -46.06 -12.42
C ALA A 213 -20.07 -46.99 -13.57
N SER A 214 -20.32 -46.39 -14.74
CA SER A 214 -19.85 -46.87 -16.04
C SER A 214 -20.01 -45.79 -17.12
N PRO A 215 -19.21 -45.84 -18.20
CA PRO A 215 -18.82 -44.70 -19.04
C PRO A 215 -19.55 -44.69 -20.39
N VAL A 216 -19.23 -43.71 -21.27
CA VAL A 216 -18.93 -43.88 -22.72
C VAL A 216 -19.38 -42.67 -23.59
N GLN A 217 -18.56 -42.42 -24.64
CA GLN A 217 -18.77 -41.73 -25.93
C GLN A 217 -18.55 -40.20 -25.98
N THR A 218 -17.40 -39.70 -26.46
CA THR A 218 -16.91 -39.57 -27.86
C THR A 218 -17.72 -38.63 -28.76
N THR A 219 -17.03 -37.60 -29.23
CA THR A 219 -17.34 -36.50 -30.17
C THR A 219 -17.88 -36.96 -31.53
N PRO A 220 -18.41 -36.05 -32.39
CA PRO A 220 -17.51 -35.30 -33.30
C PRO A 220 -17.86 -33.82 -33.57
N SER A 221 -16.83 -33.15 -34.08
CA SER A 221 -16.66 -31.84 -34.70
C SER A 221 -17.80 -31.24 -35.53
N LEU A 222 -17.78 -29.91 -35.68
CA LEU A 222 -18.17 -29.17 -36.89
C LEU A 222 -17.43 -27.81 -36.97
N ASP A 223 -16.41 -27.79 -37.83
CA ASP A 223 -16.00 -26.78 -38.83
C ASP A 223 -16.25 -25.27 -38.64
N ALA A 224 -15.16 -24.51 -38.78
CA ALA A 224 -15.07 -23.13 -39.30
C ALA A 224 -15.33 -23.14 -40.84
N PRO A 225 -15.55 -22.01 -41.59
CA PRO A 225 -14.73 -20.76 -41.64
C PRO A 225 -15.60 -19.51 -42.03
N PRO A 226 -15.13 -18.38 -42.64
CA PRO A 226 -13.76 -17.96 -42.98
C PRO A 226 -13.36 -16.52 -42.62
N THR A 227 -12.05 -16.34 -42.75
CA THR A 227 -11.22 -15.15 -42.85
C THR A 227 -11.66 -14.12 -43.90
N THR A 228 -11.44 -12.84 -43.62
CA THR A 228 -11.22 -11.82 -44.67
C THR A 228 -10.03 -10.94 -44.31
N ASN A 229 -9.04 -10.93 -45.20
CA ASN A 229 -7.92 -10.00 -45.24
C ASN A 229 -8.39 -8.64 -45.77
N ILE A 230 -7.96 -7.54 -45.15
CA ILE A 230 -7.74 -6.27 -45.86
C ILE A 230 -6.38 -5.71 -45.42
N THR A 231 -5.53 -5.53 -46.43
CA THR A 231 -4.21 -4.93 -46.45
C THR A 231 -4.23 -3.40 -46.32
N GLN A 232 -3.17 -2.90 -45.68
CA GLN A 232 -2.40 -1.68 -45.97
C GLN A 232 -3.10 -0.31 -46.07
N PHE A 233 -2.74 0.59 -45.15
CA PHE A 233 -2.28 1.95 -45.48
C PHE A 233 -1.21 2.39 -44.47
N GLN A 234 0.01 2.64 -44.96
CA GLN A 234 1.05 3.42 -44.29
C GLN A 234 0.92 4.88 -44.74
N GLY A 235 1.21 5.85 -43.86
CA GLY A 235 1.46 7.24 -44.28
C GLY A 235 1.19 8.33 -43.24
N ILE A 236 2.12 8.50 -42.29
CA ILE A 236 2.69 9.76 -41.77
C ILE A 236 1.79 11.02 -41.76
N ALA A 237 1.41 11.49 -40.56
CA ALA A 237 1.39 12.91 -40.22
C ALA A 237 1.55 13.10 -38.70
N HIS A 238 2.76 13.43 -38.30
CA HIS A 238 3.15 13.83 -36.94
C HIS A 238 2.92 15.35 -36.80
N ALA A 239 2.64 15.80 -35.58
CA ALA A 239 2.62 17.20 -35.11
C ALA A 239 1.44 18.11 -35.56
N ALA A 240 0.29 18.01 -34.87
CA ALA A 240 -0.60 19.16 -34.56
C ALA A 240 -1.87 18.73 -33.78
N SER A 241 -1.75 18.26 -32.52
CA SER A 241 -2.96 17.95 -31.72
C SER A 241 -2.85 18.24 -30.21
N VAL A 242 -1.72 18.74 -29.72
CA VAL A 242 -1.48 18.93 -28.28
C VAL A 242 -1.77 20.37 -27.80
N SER A 243 -2.07 21.31 -28.70
CA SER A 243 -2.35 22.71 -28.33
C SER A 243 -3.83 23.06 -28.11
N ARG A 244 -4.78 22.18 -28.48
CA ARG A 244 -6.22 22.50 -28.42
C ARG A 244 -6.96 22.02 -27.16
N LEU A 245 -6.32 21.20 -26.31
CA LEU A 245 -6.90 20.70 -25.06
C LEU A 245 -6.54 21.54 -23.82
N LYS A 246 -5.78 22.63 -23.97
CA LYS A 246 -5.36 23.51 -22.86
C LYS A 246 -6.23 24.76 -22.69
N SER A 247 -7.08 25.13 -23.66
CA SER A 247 -7.84 26.39 -23.62
C SER A 247 -9.28 26.28 -23.10
N GLU A 248 -9.82 25.08 -22.84
CA GLU A 248 -11.19 24.92 -22.32
C GLU A 248 -11.26 24.73 -20.79
N ARG A 249 -10.12 24.67 -20.09
CA ARG A 249 -10.07 24.53 -18.62
C ARG A 249 -9.86 25.83 -17.84
N ALA A 250 -9.66 26.97 -18.52
CA ALA A 250 -9.27 28.23 -17.88
C ALA A 250 -10.34 29.34 -17.89
N ALA A 251 -11.53 29.09 -18.43
CA ALA A 251 -12.60 30.09 -18.48
C ALA A 251 -13.94 29.47 -18.09
N ASN A 252 -14.20 29.38 -16.77
CA ASN A 252 -15.54 29.50 -16.21
C ASN A 252 -15.40 29.84 -14.73
N GLY A 253 -15.72 31.10 -14.41
CA GLY A 253 -15.75 31.63 -13.06
C GLY A 253 -16.75 30.89 -12.18
N VAL A 254 -16.36 30.71 -10.93
CA VAL A 254 -17.19 30.15 -9.88
C VAL A 254 -18.33 31.12 -9.59
N SER A 255 -19.55 30.72 -9.95
CA SER A 255 -20.79 31.27 -9.35
C SER A 255 -21.16 30.37 -8.17
N PRO A 256 -21.66 30.91 -7.04
CA PRO A 256 -21.97 30.08 -5.88
C PRO A 256 -23.19 29.20 -6.16
N SER A 257 -22.98 27.89 -6.22
CA SER A 257 -24.04 26.89 -6.32
C SER A 257 -24.83 26.81 -5.00
N PRO A 258 -26.14 26.51 -5.06
CA PRO A 258 -27.03 26.53 -3.91
C PRO A 258 -26.66 25.41 -2.93
N GLN A 259 -26.72 25.72 -1.63
CA GLN A 259 -26.53 24.77 -0.54
C GLN A 259 -27.51 23.59 -0.71
N MET A 260 -26.99 22.46 -1.21
CA MET A 260 -27.64 21.16 -1.06
C MET A 260 -27.17 20.53 0.25
N GLY A 261 -28.12 19.99 1.01
CA GLY A 261 -27.89 19.41 2.33
C GLY A 261 -26.78 18.35 2.33
N ASN A 262 -25.93 18.41 3.36
CA ASN A 262 -24.98 17.36 3.69
C ASN A 262 -25.76 16.11 4.15
N GLU A 263 -26.15 15.24 3.21
CA GLU A 263 -26.28 13.83 3.53
C GLU A 263 -24.86 13.29 3.70
N GLU A 264 -24.42 13.07 4.94
CA GLU A 264 -23.18 12.34 5.21
C GLU A 264 -23.27 10.96 4.55
N LYS A 265 -22.58 10.76 3.42
CA LYS A 265 -22.49 9.45 2.78
C LYS A 265 -22.02 8.44 3.83
N GLU A 266 -22.80 7.37 3.97
CA GLU A 266 -22.50 6.33 4.94
C GLU A 266 -21.09 5.75 4.69
N LYS A 267 -20.24 5.85 5.73
CA LYS A 267 -18.88 5.32 5.71
C LYS A 267 -18.92 3.80 5.51
N LYS A 268 -18.04 3.28 4.64
CA LYS A 268 -17.87 1.84 4.42
C LYS A 268 -16.39 1.46 4.43
N ILE A 269 -16.08 0.25 4.89
CA ILE A 269 -14.79 -0.39 4.68
C ILE A 269 -14.73 -0.88 3.24
N ARG A 270 -13.94 -0.21 2.41
CA ARG A 270 -13.59 -0.71 1.08
C ARG A 270 -12.60 -1.84 1.23
N TRP A 271 -12.86 -2.98 0.60
CA TRP A 271 -11.96 -4.12 0.72
C TRP A 271 -11.61 -4.76 -0.62
N HIS A 272 -10.43 -5.36 -0.66
CA HIS A 272 -9.86 -6.03 -1.83
C HIS A 272 -9.56 -7.49 -1.51
N GLY A 273 -9.98 -8.41 -2.38
CA GLY A 273 -9.63 -9.83 -2.27
C GLY A 273 -8.20 -10.06 -2.73
N MET A 274 -7.32 -10.48 -1.82
CA MET A 274 -5.98 -10.93 -2.17
C MET A 274 -6.04 -12.36 -2.67
N VAL A 275 -5.44 -12.60 -3.82
CA VAL A 275 -5.41 -13.91 -4.48
C VAL A 275 -4.00 -14.45 -4.42
N ASP A 276 -3.85 -15.64 -3.86
CA ASP A 276 -2.58 -16.34 -3.89
C ASP A 276 -2.46 -17.14 -5.18
N THR A 277 -1.67 -16.60 -6.10
CA THR A 277 -1.45 -17.17 -7.44
C THR A 277 -0.14 -17.96 -7.54
N GLY A 278 0.61 -18.06 -6.43
CA GLY A 278 1.92 -18.73 -6.40
C GLY A 278 2.98 -18.03 -5.54
N MET A 279 2.68 -16.87 -4.94
CA MET A 279 3.59 -16.24 -3.97
C MET A 279 3.65 -17.07 -2.66
N GLY A 280 2.59 -17.82 -2.34
CA GLY A 280 2.55 -18.71 -1.18
C GLY A 280 2.49 -17.97 0.16
N ARG A 281 2.09 -16.69 0.15
CA ARG A 281 2.10 -15.83 1.34
C ARG A 281 0.73 -15.74 2.00
N MET A 282 -0.30 -15.33 1.25
CA MET A 282 -1.65 -15.07 1.73
C MET A 282 -2.59 -14.90 0.53
N GLY A 283 -3.85 -15.27 0.68
CA GLY A 283 -4.88 -14.99 -0.31
C GLY A 283 -5.85 -16.16 -0.56
N PHE A 284 -6.96 -15.82 -1.20
CA PHE A 284 -7.91 -16.73 -1.82
C PHE A 284 -7.22 -17.62 -2.85
N LYS A 285 -7.67 -18.87 -2.93
CA LYS A 285 -7.14 -19.87 -3.86
C LYS A 285 -7.98 -19.87 -5.14
N PRO A 286 -7.38 -19.59 -6.32
CA PRO A 286 -8.13 -19.35 -7.54
C PRO A 286 -9.06 -20.47 -8.00
N GLU A 287 -8.64 -21.71 -7.76
CA GLU A 287 -9.33 -22.92 -8.19
C GLU A 287 -10.33 -23.44 -7.16
N GLU A 288 -10.30 -22.95 -5.91
CA GLU A 288 -11.16 -23.46 -4.86
C GLU A 288 -12.52 -22.74 -4.85
N ASP A 289 -13.62 -23.49 -4.70
CA ASP A 289 -14.99 -22.96 -4.77
C ASP A 289 -15.30 -22.00 -3.63
N TRP A 290 -14.77 -22.28 -2.44
CA TRP A 290 -14.97 -21.44 -1.26
C TRP A 290 -14.53 -19.99 -1.50
N SER A 291 -13.56 -19.74 -2.39
CA SER A 291 -13.08 -18.39 -2.69
C SER A 291 -14.18 -17.52 -3.31
N VAL A 292 -14.97 -18.11 -4.22
CA VAL A 292 -16.09 -17.42 -4.86
C VAL A 292 -17.23 -17.27 -3.85
N GLU A 293 -17.56 -18.33 -3.13
CA GLU A 293 -18.64 -18.35 -2.12
C GLU A 293 -18.42 -17.32 -1.02
N ALA A 294 -17.21 -17.24 -0.46
CA ALA A 294 -16.84 -16.30 0.59
C ALA A 294 -16.98 -14.84 0.13
N ILE A 295 -16.49 -14.53 -1.08
CA ILE A 295 -16.56 -13.19 -1.64
C ILE A 295 -18.02 -12.80 -1.96
N GLN A 296 -18.82 -13.74 -2.49
CA GLN A 296 -20.26 -13.56 -2.71
C GLN A 296 -21.01 -13.29 -1.41
N GLU A 297 -20.71 -14.04 -0.35
CA GLU A 297 -21.35 -13.88 0.95
C GLU A 297 -21.04 -12.49 1.54
N LEU A 298 -19.77 -12.07 1.56
CA LEU A 298 -19.39 -10.72 2.00
C LEU A 298 -20.06 -9.63 1.14
N HIS A 299 -20.19 -9.86 -0.17
CA HIS A 299 -20.92 -8.94 -1.04
C HIS A 299 -22.41 -8.87 -0.66
N ARG A 300 -23.04 -10.00 -0.28
CA ARG A 300 -24.42 -10.03 0.20
C ARG A 300 -24.59 -9.23 1.50
N PHE A 301 -23.66 -9.33 2.45
CA PHE A 301 -23.66 -8.49 3.66
C PHE A 301 -23.64 -6.99 3.32
N SER A 302 -22.84 -6.58 2.33
CA SER A 302 -22.84 -5.19 1.82
C SER A 302 -24.20 -4.77 1.27
N LEU A 303 -24.88 -5.62 0.51
CA LEU A 303 -26.22 -5.34 -0.03
C LEU A 303 -27.29 -5.25 1.07
N GLN A 304 -27.09 -5.92 2.20
CA GLN A 304 -27.96 -5.87 3.38
C GLN A 304 -27.66 -4.70 4.33
N GLY A 305 -26.86 -3.72 3.90
CA GLY A 305 -26.58 -2.51 4.68
C GLY A 305 -25.42 -2.63 5.68
N SER A 306 -24.63 -3.71 5.61
CA SER A 306 -23.37 -3.78 6.38
C SER A 306 -22.37 -2.76 5.82
N PRO A 307 -21.56 -2.09 6.68
CA PRO A 307 -20.66 -1.01 6.26
C PRO A 307 -19.37 -1.54 5.62
N ILE A 308 -19.49 -2.46 4.66
CA ILE A 308 -18.40 -3.01 3.86
C ILE A 308 -18.72 -2.83 2.38
N SER A 309 -17.71 -2.74 1.53
CA SER A 309 -17.88 -2.67 0.08
C SER A 309 -16.76 -3.41 -0.64
N PHE A 310 -17.14 -4.45 -1.39
CA PHE A 310 -16.20 -5.14 -2.27
C PHE A 310 -15.72 -4.16 -3.35
N THR A 311 -14.42 -3.92 -3.40
CA THR A 311 -13.82 -2.94 -4.32
C THR A 311 -13.05 -3.63 -5.42
N GLY A 312 -12.23 -4.63 -5.09
CA GLY A 312 -11.27 -5.12 -6.07
C GLY A 312 -10.66 -6.46 -5.77
N LEU A 313 -9.88 -6.92 -6.74
CA LEU A 313 -9.13 -8.16 -6.68
C LEU A 313 -7.66 -7.87 -6.96
N CYS A 314 -6.77 -8.53 -6.24
CA CYS A 314 -5.35 -8.34 -6.41
C CYS A 314 -4.54 -9.60 -6.23
N THR A 315 -3.36 -9.63 -6.85
CA THR A 315 -2.33 -10.63 -6.55
C THR A 315 -0.96 -9.98 -6.48
N HIS A 316 0.08 -10.74 -6.13
CA HIS A 316 1.44 -10.23 -6.07
C HIS A 316 2.38 -11.13 -6.87
N MET A 317 2.97 -10.56 -7.92
CA MET A 317 3.91 -11.27 -8.78
C MET A 317 5.15 -11.69 -7.99
N ALA A 318 5.48 -12.98 -7.99
CA ALA A 318 6.67 -13.50 -7.29
C ALA A 318 7.94 -13.33 -8.14
N GLU A 319 7.77 -13.41 -9.46
CA GLU A 319 8.77 -13.11 -10.48
C GLU A 319 8.13 -12.14 -11.49
N ALA A 320 8.96 -11.42 -12.24
CA ALA A 320 8.54 -10.42 -13.23
C ALA A 320 9.32 -10.60 -14.53
N SER A 321 9.08 -11.72 -15.21
CA SER A 321 9.68 -12.02 -16.51
C SER A 321 8.62 -12.59 -17.46
N SER A 322 8.49 -12.04 -18.65
CA SER A 322 7.53 -12.53 -19.66
C SER A 322 7.92 -13.89 -20.26
N SER A 323 9.20 -14.27 -20.18
CA SER A 323 9.69 -15.58 -20.62
C SER A 323 9.58 -16.65 -19.54
N SER A 324 9.26 -16.26 -18.29
CA SER A 324 9.05 -17.21 -17.18
C SER A 324 7.68 -17.87 -17.30
N THR A 325 7.68 -19.20 -17.45
CA THR A 325 6.44 -20.01 -17.41
C THR A 325 5.67 -19.78 -16.11
N PHE A 326 6.39 -19.63 -15.00
CA PHE A 326 5.78 -19.36 -13.70
C PHE A 326 5.05 -18.01 -13.67
N THR A 327 5.63 -16.95 -14.24
CA THR A 327 4.99 -15.62 -14.31
C THR A 327 3.69 -15.69 -15.13
N VAL A 328 3.71 -16.40 -16.25
CA VAL A 328 2.53 -16.60 -17.12
C VAL A 328 1.45 -17.40 -16.40
N GLU A 329 1.82 -18.51 -15.75
CA GLU A 329 0.89 -19.33 -14.96
C GLU A 329 0.28 -18.54 -13.80
N GLN A 330 1.10 -17.76 -13.08
CA GLN A 330 0.69 -16.93 -11.97
C GLN A 330 -0.42 -15.95 -12.40
N PHE A 331 -0.22 -15.28 -13.53
CA PHE A 331 -1.23 -14.37 -14.07
C PHE A 331 -2.46 -15.11 -14.63
N GLY A 332 -2.27 -16.30 -15.21
CA GLY A 332 -3.36 -17.19 -15.62
C GLY A 332 -4.29 -17.54 -14.46
N ARG A 333 -3.72 -17.96 -13.33
CA ARG A 333 -4.45 -18.26 -12.09
C ARG A 333 -5.24 -17.05 -11.57
N PHE A 334 -4.67 -15.84 -11.64
CA PHE A 334 -5.40 -14.62 -11.29
C PHE A 334 -6.67 -14.45 -12.13
N LYS A 335 -6.55 -14.64 -13.47
CA LYS A 335 -7.67 -14.51 -14.40
C LYS A 335 -8.77 -15.55 -14.14
N ILE A 336 -8.42 -16.77 -13.70
CA ILE A 336 -9.40 -17.81 -13.34
C ILE A 336 -10.36 -17.27 -12.28
N LEU A 337 -9.86 -16.81 -11.13
CA LEU A 337 -10.74 -16.31 -10.06
C LEU A 337 -11.49 -15.05 -10.46
N LEU A 338 -10.83 -14.12 -11.17
CA LEU A 338 -11.46 -12.90 -11.67
C LEU A 338 -12.68 -13.21 -12.54
N ASN A 339 -12.55 -14.16 -13.47
CA ASN A 339 -13.64 -14.55 -14.37
C ASN A 339 -14.76 -15.27 -13.61
N ARG A 340 -14.41 -16.20 -12.72
CA ARG A 340 -15.39 -16.90 -11.87
C ARG A 340 -16.24 -15.93 -11.04
N LEU A 341 -15.63 -14.90 -10.46
CA LEU A 341 -16.35 -13.85 -9.72
C LEU A 341 -17.27 -13.02 -10.63
N ARG A 342 -16.84 -12.68 -11.85
CA ARG A 342 -17.67 -11.94 -12.81
C ARG A 342 -18.84 -12.79 -13.34
N GLU A 343 -18.61 -14.07 -13.60
CA GLU A 343 -19.65 -15.05 -13.97
C GLU A 343 -20.67 -15.23 -12.85
N ALA A 344 -20.21 -15.21 -11.60
CA ALA A 344 -21.02 -15.20 -10.39
C ALA A 344 -21.76 -13.86 -10.13
N GLY A 345 -21.66 -12.89 -11.05
CA GLY A 345 -22.41 -11.64 -11.02
C GLY A 345 -21.76 -10.50 -10.24
N LEU A 346 -20.53 -10.66 -9.75
CA LEU A 346 -19.84 -9.60 -9.02
C LEU A 346 -19.14 -8.62 -9.98
N SER A 347 -19.30 -7.33 -9.69
CA SER A 347 -18.50 -6.28 -10.32
C SER A 347 -17.19 -6.11 -9.56
N VAL A 348 -16.07 -6.16 -10.27
CA VAL A 348 -14.72 -5.92 -9.72
C VAL A 348 -14.30 -4.53 -10.17
N GLU A 349 -14.44 -3.50 -9.32
CA GLU A 349 -14.14 -2.11 -9.68
C GLU A 349 -12.64 -1.91 -9.96
N THR A 350 -11.77 -2.52 -9.16
CA THR A 350 -10.33 -2.37 -9.32
C THR A 350 -9.60 -3.70 -9.41
N VAL A 351 -8.64 -3.78 -10.33
CA VAL A 351 -7.73 -4.91 -10.48
C VAL A 351 -6.31 -4.42 -10.25
N HIS A 352 -5.54 -5.08 -9.38
CA HIS A 352 -4.15 -4.69 -9.18
C HIS A 352 -3.20 -5.85 -8.94
N THR A 353 -2.19 -5.99 -9.80
CA THR A 353 -1.31 -7.18 -9.87
C THR A 353 0.16 -6.80 -9.74
N ASP A 354 0.60 -5.87 -10.57
CA ASP A 354 2.03 -5.70 -10.86
C ASP A 354 2.72 -4.92 -9.75
N ASN A 355 3.86 -5.45 -9.32
CA ASN A 355 4.82 -4.73 -8.49
C ASN A 355 5.77 -3.90 -9.37
N SER A 356 6.74 -3.21 -8.75
CA SER A 356 7.74 -2.42 -9.49
C SER A 356 8.43 -3.19 -10.61
N SER A 357 8.81 -4.45 -10.40
CA SER A 357 9.53 -5.22 -11.42
C SER A 357 8.62 -5.60 -12.58
N ALA A 358 7.38 -6.01 -12.30
CA ALA A 358 6.41 -6.38 -13.33
C ALA A 358 5.98 -5.20 -14.21
N LEU A 359 5.79 -4.01 -13.63
CA LEU A 359 5.51 -2.81 -14.42
C LEU A 359 6.66 -2.46 -15.37
N LEU A 360 7.90 -2.55 -14.88
CA LEU A 360 9.08 -2.11 -15.61
C LEU A 360 9.53 -3.13 -16.69
N GLU A 361 9.08 -4.38 -16.60
CA GLU A 361 9.21 -5.37 -17.67
C GLU A 361 8.19 -5.07 -18.78
N GLU A 362 8.60 -4.30 -19.78
CA GLU A 362 7.69 -3.73 -20.78
C GLU A 362 6.96 -4.80 -21.62
N SER A 363 7.48 -6.02 -21.67
CA SER A 363 6.85 -7.14 -22.35
C SER A 363 5.66 -7.75 -21.60
N LEU A 364 5.51 -7.50 -20.29
CA LEU A 364 4.33 -7.89 -19.51
C LEU A 364 3.18 -6.92 -19.76
N LYS A 365 2.03 -7.45 -20.21
CA LYS A 365 0.82 -6.67 -20.55
C LYS A 365 -0.40 -7.18 -19.77
N HIS A 366 -0.36 -7.06 -18.44
CA HIS A 366 -1.40 -7.61 -17.56
C HIS A 366 -2.71 -6.79 -17.53
N PHE A 367 -2.71 -5.54 -17.98
CA PHE A 367 -3.89 -4.66 -17.97
C PHE A 367 -4.50 -4.54 -19.37
N ASP A 368 -4.70 -5.69 -20.04
CA ASP A 368 -5.33 -5.75 -21.35
C ASP A 368 -6.87 -5.68 -21.28
N THR A 369 -7.51 -5.69 -22.45
CA THR A 369 -8.96 -5.65 -22.58
C THR A 369 -9.64 -6.84 -21.87
N ALA A 370 -9.05 -8.03 -21.88
CA ALA A 370 -9.63 -9.22 -21.26
C ALA A 370 -9.68 -9.11 -19.73
N VAL A 371 -8.70 -8.42 -19.15
CA VAL A 371 -8.65 -8.17 -17.70
C VAL A 371 -9.52 -6.98 -17.31
N LEU A 372 -9.53 -5.89 -18.08
CA LEU A 372 -10.22 -4.66 -17.70
C LEU A 372 -11.70 -4.62 -18.07
N LYS A 373 -12.13 -5.25 -19.17
CA LYS A 373 -13.55 -5.25 -19.57
C LYS A 373 -14.39 -6.14 -18.67
N GLN A 374 -15.57 -5.66 -18.31
CA GLN A 374 -16.64 -6.44 -17.67
C GLN A 374 -18.01 -5.89 -18.09
N LYS A 375 -19.08 -6.62 -17.75
CA LYS A 375 -20.45 -6.31 -18.23
C LYS A 375 -21.00 -4.96 -17.74
N SER A 376 -20.60 -4.51 -16.55
CA SER A 376 -21.07 -3.26 -15.95
C SER A 376 -20.26 -2.06 -16.46
N ALA A 377 -19.20 -1.69 -15.74
CA ALA A 377 -18.24 -0.66 -16.10
C ALA A 377 -16.84 -1.25 -16.03
N ASP A 378 -15.94 -0.84 -16.93
CA ASP A 378 -14.57 -1.35 -16.97
C ASP A 378 -13.88 -1.26 -15.61
N SER A 379 -13.16 -2.31 -15.23
CA SER A 379 -12.28 -2.29 -14.07
C SER A 379 -11.17 -1.25 -14.26
N ARG A 380 -10.78 -0.58 -13.19
CA ARG A 380 -9.58 0.25 -13.15
C ARG A 380 -8.36 -0.59 -12.78
N GLY A 381 -7.36 -0.63 -13.67
CA GLY A 381 -6.09 -1.29 -13.41
C GLY A 381 -5.18 -0.46 -12.51
N TYR A 382 -4.52 -1.08 -11.53
CA TYR A 382 -3.46 -0.43 -10.75
C TYR A 382 -2.21 -1.30 -10.61
N VAL A 383 -1.06 -0.63 -10.63
CA VAL A 383 0.23 -1.19 -10.21
C VAL A 383 0.58 -0.73 -8.80
N ARG A 384 1.26 -1.58 -8.03
CA ARG A 384 1.70 -1.26 -6.66
C ARG A 384 3.22 -1.14 -6.64
N CYS A 385 3.71 0.08 -6.85
CA CYS A 385 5.14 0.35 -6.97
C CYS A 385 5.74 0.84 -5.65
N GLY A 386 6.78 0.17 -5.17
CA GLY A 386 7.55 0.57 -4.00
C GLY A 386 8.99 0.85 -4.41
N GLY A 387 9.84 -0.18 -4.41
CA GLY A 387 11.28 -0.05 -4.66
C GLY A 387 11.66 0.79 -5.89
N ALA A 388 10.89 0.81 -6.98
CA ALA A 388 11.18 1.69 -8.12
C ALA A 388 11.05 3.19 -7.79
N ILE A 389 10.09 3.59 -6.95
CA ILE A 389 9.92 4.99 -6.50
C ILE A 389 11.20 5.49 -5.79
N TYR A 390 11.87 4.58 -5.07
CA TYR A 390 13.06 4.88 -4.29
C TYR A 390 14.38 4.53 -4.99
N GLY A 391 14.38 4.33 -6.32
CA GLY A 391 15.61 4.01 -7.07
C GLY A 391 16.22 2.63 -6.75
N GLN A 392 15.43 1.72 -6.17
CA GLN A 392 15.89 0.41 -5.69
C GLN A 392 15.64 -0.71 -6.72
N ARG A 393 15.77 -0.39 -8.01
CA ARG A 393 15.71 -1.36 -9.10
C ARG A 393 16.90 -1.14 -10.03
N PRO A 394 18.08 -1.68 -9.69
CA PRO A 394 19.36 -1.33 -10.30
C PRO A 394 19.48 -1.71 -11.78
N GLN A 395 18.57 -2.57 -12.27
CA GLN A 395 18.48 -2.93 -13.68
C GLN A 395 17.83 -1.84 -14.56
N PHE A 396 17.17 -0.83 -13.96
CA PHE A 396 16.54 0.27 -14.69
C PHE A 396 17.31 1.56 -14.39
N THR A 397 18.20 1.94 -15.30
CA THR A 397 19.15 3.05 -15.13
C THR A 397 18.49 4.42 -15.22
N GLU A 398 17.24 4.50 -15.70
CA GLU A 398 16.46 5.73 -15.69
C GLU A 398 15.96 6.14 -14.30
N LEU A 399 16.02 5.23 -13.32
CA LEU A 399 15.61 5.52 -11.95
C LEU A 399 16.76 6.13 -11.16
N LEU A 400 16.49 7.28 -10.54
CA LEU A 400 17.45 8.05 -9.78
C LEU A 400 17.64 7.45 -8.38
N PRO A 401 18.88 7.42 -7.85
CA PRO A 401 19.08 7.21 -6.42
C PRO A 401 18.42 8.35 -5.64
N VAL A 402 17.83 8.01 -4.50
CA VAL A 402 16.98 8.96 -3.74
C VAL A 402 17.52 9.29 -2.35
N SER A 403 18.62 8.67 -1.91
CA SER A 403 19.15 8.98 -0.60
C SER A 403 20.64 8.74 -0.45
N THR A 404 21.22 9.48 0.50
CA THR A 404 22.62 9.47 0.86
C THR A 404 22.72 9.30 2.37
N LEU A 405 23.43 8.27 2.82
CA LEU A 405 23.73 8.07 4.24
C LEU A 405 25.16 8.53 4.50
N SER A 406 25.31 9.45 5.45
CA SER A 406 26.63 9.97 5.85
C SER A 406 26.74 10.12 7.37
N ALA A 407 27.98 10.17 7.86
CA ALA A 407 28.29 10.38 9.27
C ALA A 407 29.60 11.13 9.46
N ASN A 408 29.74 11.83 10.59
CA ASN A 408 30.89 12.69 10.83
C ASN A 408 32.10 11.89 11.33
N ILE A 409 33.29 12.28 10.89
CA ILE A 409 34.56 11.87 11.48
C ILE A 409 34.70 12.47 12.87
N ARG A 410 34.97 11.64 13.88
CA ARG A 410 35.14 12.05 15.29
C ARG A 410 36.58 12.04 15.76
N HIS A 411 37.40 11.22 15.14
CA HIS A 411 38.81 11.09 15.50
C HIS A 411 39.61 10.70 14.27
N VAL A 412 40.84 11.20 14.20
CA VAL A 412 41.85 10.79 13.22
C VAL A 412 43.12 10.50 14.01
N GLY A 413 43.60 9.27 13.93
CA GLY A 413 44.72 8.77 14.74
C GLY A 413 45.76 8.05 13.88
N LYS A 414 47.02 8.11 14.33
CA LYS A 414 48.11 7.32 13.72
C LYS A 414 48.21 5.98 14.42
N ILE A 415 48.38 4.92 13.64
CA ILE A 415 48.59 3.55 14.09
C ILE A 415 49.90 3.05 13.47
N LYS A 416 50.74 2.41 14.28
CA LYS A 416 52.05 1.88 13.86
C LYS A 416 51.93 0.50 13.25
N LEU A 417 52.90 0.14 12.41
CA LEU A 417 53.10 -1.23 11.93
C LEU A 417 52.93 -2.25 13.08
N GLY A 418 52.04 -3.23 12.91
CA GLY A 418 51.78 -4.30 13.88
C GLY A 418 50.71 -4.00 14.94
N GLU A 419 50.25 -2.74 15.06
CA GLU A 419 49.09 -2.39 15.91
C GLU A 419 47.77 -2.79 15.22
N SER A 420 46.69 -2.93 15.98
CA SER A 420 45.40 -3.46 15.47
C SER A 420 44.23 -2.50 15.68
N VAL A 421 43.22 -2.58 14.80
CA VAL A 421 42.01 -1.74 14.85
C VAL A 421 40.76 -2.58 15.10
N GLY A 422 39.93 -2.11 16.05
CA GLY A 422 38.61 -2.67 16.33
C GLY A 422 38.62 -4.00 17.11
N TYR A 423 37.42 -4.53 17.33
CA TYR A 423 37.22 -5.79 18.07
C TYR A 423 37.86 -7.00 17.37
N ASP A 424 38.22 -7.99 18.19
CA ASP A 424 38.84 -9.27 17.81
C ASP A 424 40.15 -9.12 17.01
N ARG A 425 40.72 -7.90 16.98
CA ARG A 425 41.97 -7.56 16.28
C ARG A 425 41.99 -8.07 14.83
N THR A 426 40.83 -8.02 14.17
CA THR A 426 40.67 -8.62 12.85
C THR A 426 41.34 -7.85 11.71
N TRP A 427 41.86 -6.66 12.00
CA TRP A 427 42.73 -5.90 11.13
C TRP A 427 43.97 -5.47 11.93
N VAL A 428 45.14 -5.71 11.34
CA VAL A 428 46.45 -5.38 11.88
C VAL A 428 47.17 -4.54 10.83
N ALA A 429 47.76 -3.43 11.24
CA ALA A 429 48.41 -2.51 10.32
C ALA A 429 49.66 -3.15 9.72
N GLU A 430 49.71 -3.22 8.39
CA GLU A 430 50.86 -3.71 7.62
C GLU A 430 51.85 -2.59 7.27
N ARG A 431 51.54 -1.36 7.66
CA ARG A 431 52.37 -0.16 7.58
C ARG A 431 51.98 0.82 8.67
N ASP A 432 52.76 1.88 8.83
CA ASP A 432 52.29 3.06 9.55
C ASP A 432 51.07 3.62 8.81
N SER A 433 49.93 3.71 9.51
CA SER A 433 48.63 4.05 8.93
C SER A 433 47.97 5.22 9.66
N ILE A 434 47.06 5.90 8.95
CA ILE A 434 46.17 6.93 9.51
C ILE A 434 44.75 6.39 9.47
N ILE A 435 44.10 6.33 10.63
CA ILE A 435 42.77 5.76 10.79
C ILE A 435 41.79 6.84 11.22
N ALA A 436 40.71 7.00 10.44
CA ALA A 436 39.59 7.85 10.79
C ALA A 436 38.50 7.03 11.50
N THR A 437 37.96 7.56 12.59
CA THR A 437 36.81 6.97 13.31
C THR A 437 35.54 7.72 12.93
N VAL A 438 34.60 7.02 12.31
CA VAL A 438 33.32 7.52 11.83
C VAL A 438 32.25 7.23 12.88
N ALA A 439 31.40 8.20 13.20
CA ALA A 439 30.36 8.05 14.22
C ALA A 439 29.10 7.35 13.69
N ILE A 440 29.25 6.15 13.15
CA ILE A 440 28.14 5.29 12.75
C ILE A 440 28.49 3.82 12.95
N GLY A 441 27.53 3.02 13.39
CA GLY A 441 27.72 1.60 13.62
C GLY A 441 26.45 0.79 13.43
N PHE A 442 26.46 -0.47 13.88
CA PHE A 442 25.34 -1.37 13.63
C PHE A 442 24.06 -1.01 14.37
N ALA A 443 24.14 -0.25 15.47
CA ALA A 443 22.93 0.24 16.14
C ALA A 443 22.27 1.42 15.40
N ASP A 444 22.95 2.01 14.42
CA ASP A 444 22.38 3.02 13.51
C ASP A 444 21.81 2.40 12.22
N GLY A 445 21.96 1.08 12.04
CA GLY A 445 21.51 0.34 10.86
C GLY A 445 22.59 -0.09 9.88
N VAL A 446 23.88 0.15 10.18
CA VAL A 446 24.99 -0.28 9.31
C VAL A 446 25.31 -1.76 9.55
N PRO A 447 25.20 -2.66 8.56
CA PRO A 447 25.45 -4.08 8.78
C PRO A 447 26.86 -4.36 9.30
N ARG A 448 26.97 -5.22 10.32
CA ARG A 448 28.28 -5.57 10.90
C ARG A 448 29.22 -6.21 9.87
N ASP A 449 28.65 -6.91 8.90
CA ASP A 449 29.36 -7.59 7.81
C ASP A 449 29.84 -6.63 6.71
N LEU A 450 29.59 -5.32 6.84
CA LEU A 450 30.17 -4.29 5.94
C LEU A 450 31.68 -4.08 6.17
N LYS A 451 32.27 -4.75 7.17
CA LYS A 451 33.72 -4.80 7.36
C LYS A 451 34.45 -5.14 6.05
N GLY A 452 35.51 -4.40 5.75
CA GLY A 452 36.27 -4.54 4.50
C GLY A 452 35.58 -3.94 3.27
N GLY A 453 34.38 -3.38 3.43
CA GLY A 453 33.72 -2.55 2.42
C GLY A 453 34.38 -1.18 2.29
N SER A 454 33.74 -0.32 1.50
CA SER A 454 34.26 0.99 1.16
C SER A 454 33.30 2.11 1.53
N VAL A 455 33.86 3.28 1.83
CA VAL A 455 33.16 4.55 2.07
C VAL A 455 33.81 5.66 1.24
N GLN A 456 33.16 6.81 1.15
CA GLN A 456 33.71 7.99 0.49
C GLN A 456 33.98 9.10 1.50
N ILE A 457 35.20 9.64 1.51
CA ILE A 457 35.62 10.78 2.35
C ILE A 457 36.38 11.76 1.45
N ASN A 458 36.04 13.05 1.50
CA ASN A 458 36.70 14.11 0.70
C ASN A 458 36.85 13.72 -0.80
N GLY A 459 35.81 13.13 -1.40
CA GLY A 459 35.84 12.72 -2.81
C GLY A 459 36.72 11.50 -3.13
N ASN A 460 37.17 10.75 -2.13
CA ASN A 460 38.01 9.56 -2.32
C ASN A 460 37.37 8.32 -1.70
N VAL A 461 37.55 7.16 -2.36
CA VAL A 461 37.14 5.86 -1.81
C VAL A 461 38.16 5.39 -0.76
N CYS A 462 37.68 5.10 0.44
CA CYS A 462 38.50 4.61 1.55
C CYS A 462 37.95 3.28 2.08
N SER A 463 38.82 2.42 2.60
CA SER A 463 38.44 1.08 3.09
C SER A 463 38.05 1.08 4.56
N ILE A 464 36.97 0.39 4.90
CA ILE A 464 36.58 0.10 6.28
C ILE A 464 37.54 -0.94 6.85
N VAL A 465 38.18 -0.62 7.97
CA VAL A 465 39.14 -1.50 8.65
C VAL A 465 38.66 -1.91 10.03
N GLY A 466 38.93 -3.17 10.38
CA GLY A 466 38.40 -3.79 11.60
C GLY A 466 36.90 -4.08 11.53
N ASN A 467 36.33 -4.59 12.62
CA ASN A 467 34.90 -4.86 12.71
C ASN A 467 34.11 -3.55 12.88
N VAL A 468 32.94 -3.47 12.25
CA VAL A 468 31.94 -2.41 12.56
C VAL A 468 31.46 -2.58 14.00
N CYS A 469 31.57 -1.52 14.81
CA CYS A 469 31.16 -1.50 16.22
C CYS A 469 29.70 -1.03 16.35
N MET A 470 29.19 -1.00 17.59
CA MET A 470 27.81 -0.57 17.87
C MET A 470 27.55 0.87 17.39
N ASP A 471 28.53 1.74 17.61
CA ASP A 471 28.38 3.17 17.43
C ASP A 471 29.37 3.81 16.45
N MET A 472 30.37 3.05 16.01
CA MET A 472 31.48 3.58 15.25
C MET A 472 32.01 2.54 14.27
N LEU A 473 32.64 3.02 13.22
CA LEU A 473 33.46 2.23 12.33
C LEU A 473 34.77 2.97 12.04
N MET A 474 35.78 2.24 11.63
CA MET A 474 37.11 2.79 11.37
C MET A 474 37.44 2.65 9.89
N VAL A 475 38.14 3.64 9.35
CA VAL A 475 38.45 3.77 7.93
C VAL A 475 39.93 4.08 7.77
N ASP A 476 40.62 3.33 6.91
CA ASP A 476 42.00 3.64 6.54
C ASP A 476 42.00 4.81 5.56
N VAL A 477 42.65 5.90 5.97
CA VAL A 477 42.78 7.16 5.21
C VAL A 477 44.25 7.51 4.98
N THR A 478 45.15 6.52 5.09
CA THR A 478 46.61 6.71 5.01
C THR A 478 47.05 7.38 3.72
N ASP A 479 46.41 7.06 2.60
CA ASP A 479 46.81 7.53 1.27
C ASP A 479 46.21 8.90 0.89
N LEU A 480 45.46 9.54 1.79
CA LEU A 480 44.89 10.87 1.56
C LEU A 480 45.89 11.96 1.96
N GLU A 481 46.46 12.63 0.96
CA GLU A 481 47.48 13.68 1.13
C GLU A 481 46.96 15.09 0.81
N SER A 482 47.70 16.10 1.29
CA SER A 482 47.53 17.52 0.95
C SER A 482 46.08 18.02 1.09
N GLU A 483 45.41 18.40 0.00
CA GLU A 483 44.07 19.00 -0.01
C GLU A 483 42.97 18.02 0.45
N ASN A 484 43.23 16.71 0.39
CA ASN A 484 42.27 15.67 0.77
C ASN A 484 42.44 15.17 2.22
N THR A 485 43.35 15.79 2.99
CA THR A 485 43.63 15.37 4.37
C THR A 485 42.37 15.36 5.22
N VAL A 486 42.05 14.21 5.80
CA VAL A 486 40.85 13.99 6.62
C VAL A 486 40.97 14.68 7.97
N LYS A 487 39.92 15.40 8.36
CA LYS A 487 39.82 16.14 9.63
C LYS A 487 38.60 15.71 10.43
N VAL A 488 38.66 15.93 11.73
CA VAL A 488 37.48 15.79 12.60
C VAL A 488 36.41 16.79 12.15
N GLY A 489 35.19 16.30 11.98
CA GLY A 489 34.07 17.06 11.42
C GLY A 489 33.81 16.83 9.95
N ASP A 490 34.76 16.25 9.19
CA ASP A 490 34.53 15.87 7.80
C ASP A 490 33.41 14.82 7.70
N SER A 491 32.73 14.80 6.55
CA SER A 491 31.65 13.86 6.25
C SER A 491 32.22 12.59 5.62
N CYS A 492 31.81 11.44 6.15
CA CYS A 492 32.02 10.12 5.56
C CYS A 492 30.70 9.62 4.97
N VAL A 493 30.67 9.35 3.67
CA VAL A 493 29.51 8.87 2.92
C VAL A 493 29.56 7.35 2.85
N LEU A 494 28.54 6.72 3.43
CA LEU A 494 28.38 5.27 3.47
C LEU A 494 27.71 4.74 2.20
N TRP A 495 26.81 5.52 1.61
CA TRP A 495 26.28 5.29 0.27
C TRP A 495 25.53 6.52 -0.25
N GLY A 496 25.30 6.54 -1.56
CA GLY A 496 24.42 7.48 -2.25
C GLY A 496 25.16 8.64 -2.92
N PRO A 497 24.45 9.42 -3.73
CA PRO A 497 25.03 10.53 -4.48
C PRO A 497 25.40 11.70 -3.56
N VAL A 498 26.51 12.35 -3.87
CA VAL A 498 26.95 13.61 -3.28
C VAL A 498 26.90 14.66 -4.37
N VAL A 499 26.36 15.83 -4.07
CA VAL A 499 26.39 16.98 -4.98
C VAL A 499 27.58 17.83 -4.61
N ASP A 500 28.49 18.06 -5.56
CA ASP A 500 29.61 18.97 -5.38
C ASP A 500 29.19 20.45 -5.45
N GLU A 501 30.11 21.36 -5.14
CA GLU A 501 29.84 22.81 -5.13
C GLU A 501 29.44 23.38 -6.51
N LEU A 502 29.77 22.68 -7.59
CA LEU A 502 29.45 23.07 -8.97
C LEU A 502 28.15 22.40 -9.46
N GLY A 503 27.48 21.63 -8.62
CA GLY A 503 26.25 20.89 -8.96
C GLY A 503 26.51 19.57 -9.69
N GLY A 504 27.75 19.11 -9.77
CA GLY A 504 28.12 17.79 -10.24
C GLY A 504 27.65 16.71 -9.26
N ILE A 505 27.21 15.57 -9.79
CA ILE A 505 26.80 14.42 -8.97
C ILE A 505 27.95 13.41 -8.96
N ASP A 506 28.48 13.16 -7.78
CA ASP A 506 29.46 12.12 -7.52
C ASP A 506 28.81 10.98 -6.72
N GLU A 507 28.87 9.75 -7.25
CA GLU A 507 28.27 8.57 -6.61
C GLU A 507 29.28 7.41 -6.62
N GLN A 508 30.36 7.57 -5.86
CA GLN A 508 31.41 6.54 -5.79
C GLN A 508 30.94 5.30 -5.01
N ILE A 509 30.11 5.49 -3.99
CA ILE A 509 29.61 4.41 -3.12
C ILE A 509 28.13 4.17 -3.39
N LYS A 510 27.82 3.18 -4.22
CA LYS A 510 26.46 2.89 -4.65
C LYS A 510 25.78 1.89 -3.72
N LEU A 511 24.57 2.21 -3.29
CA LEU A 511 23.77 1.35 -2.42
C LEU A 511 23.55 -0.06 -3.01
N LYS A 512 23.42 -0.18 -4.34
CA LYS A 512 23.26 -1.46 -5.03
C LYS A 512 24.48 -2.38 -4.90
N ASP A 513 25.69 -1.80 -4.88
CA ASP A 513 26.93 -2.56 -4.82
C ASP A 513 27.17 -3.07 -3.40
N ILE A 514 26.81 -2.27 -2.39
CA ILE A 514 26.77 -2.70 -0.98
C ILE A 514 25.76 -3.82 -0.77
N ALA A 515 24.53 -3.67 -1.28
CA ALA A 515 23.52 -4.70 -1.15
C ALA A 515 23.99 -6.03 -1.78
N LYS A 516 24.64 -5.94 -2.95
CA LYS A 516 25.23 -7.11 -3.63
C LYS A 516 26.35 -7.75 -2.81
N SER A 517 27.28 -6.97 -2.25
CA SER A 517 28.40 -7.51 -1.45
C SER A 517 27.91 -8.22 -0.19
N LEU A 518 26.85 -7.69 0.43
CA LEU A 518 26.22 -8.24 1.62
C LEU A 518 25.16 -9.33 1.32
N LYS A 519 24.91 -9.66 0.05
CA LYS A 519 23.89 -10.63 -0.39
C LYS A 519 22.49 -10.31 0.15
N THR A 520 22.14 -9.02 0.16
CA THR A 520 20.90 -8.45 0.67
C THR A 520 20.22 -7.58 -0.40
N THR A 521 19.13 -6.90 -0.05
CA THR A 521 18.42 -5.95 -0.92
C THR A 521 18.71 -4.51 -0.51
N GLN A 522 18.64 -3.57 -1.46
CA GLN A 522 18.72 -2.13 -1.17
C GLN A 522 17.64 -1.67 -0.16
N SER A 523 16.45 -2.30 -0.21
CA SER A 523 15.34 -2.02 0.71
C SER A 523 15.68 -2.43 2.14
N GLU A 524 16.35 -3.57 2.34
CA GLU A 524 16.75 -4.03 3.68
C GLU A 524 17.72 -3.04 4.34
N LEU A 525 18.71 -2.55 3.59
CA LEU A 525 19.67 -1.55 4.08
C LEU A 525 18.99 -0.23 4.46
N THR A 526 18.11 0.29 3.61
CA THR A 526 17.43 1.57 3.84
C THR A 526 16.37 1.50 4.94
N CYS A 527 15.60 0.40 5.02
CA CYS A 527 14.69 0.14 6.13
C CYS A 527 15.42 -0.10 7.46
N GLY A 528 16.67 -0.57 7.41
CA GLY A 528 17.49 -0.85 8.59
C GLY A 528 18.04 0.39 9.28
N VAL A 529 18.03 1.55 8.62
CA VAL A 529 18.52 2.82 9.19
C VAL A 529 17.65 3.22 10.40
N ASP A 530 18.26 3.37 11.57
CA ASP A 530 17.54 3.70 12.80
C ASP A 530 17.10 5.18 12.80
N VAL A 531 15.80 5.40 12.78
CA VAL A 531 15.18 6.73 12.66
C VAL A 531 15.33 7.61 13.90
N LYS A 532 15.70 7.04 15.05
CA LYS A 532 15.91 7.77 16.30
C LYS A 532 17.36 8.23 16.43
N ARG A 533 18.30 7.50 15.81
CA ARG A 533 19.74 7.73 15.92
C ARG A 533 20.32 8.42 14.70
N VAL A 534 19.73 8.20 13.52
CA VAL A 534 20.13 8.84 12.26
C VAL A 534 19.13 9.93 11.90
N ARG A 535 19.62 11.16 11.75
CA ARG A 535 18.75 12.30 11.42
C ARG A 535 18.38 12.26 9.95
N ARG A 536 17.08 12.20 9.64
CA ARG A 536 16.61 12.40 8.27
C ARG A 536 16.57 13.88 7.90
N VAL A 537 17.01 14.17 6.68
CA VAL A 537 16.98 15.51 6.08
C VAL A 537 16.40 15.38 4.69
N TYR A 538 15.48 16.27 4.32
CA TYR A 538 14.80 16.24 3.03
C TYR A 538 15.27 17.40 2.16
N ASP A 539 15.71 17.13 0.93
CA ASP A 539 15.73 18.17 -0.10
C ASP A 539 14.30 18.44 -0.59
N LYS A 540 14.02 19.68 -1.03
CA LYS A 540 12.69 20.09 -1.51
C LYS A 540 12.74 20.57 -2.93
#